data_AF-A0A1G8NK28-F1
#
_entry.id   AF-A0A1G8NK28-F1
#
_cell.length_a   1.000
_cell.length_b   1.000
_cell.length_c   1.000
_cell.angle_alpha   90.00
_cell.angle_beta   90.00
_cell.angle_gamma   90.00
#
_symmetry.space_group_name_H-M   'P 1'
#
loop_
_entity.id
_entity.type
_entity.pdbx_description
1 polymer ?
#
loop_
_entity_poly.entity_id
_entity_poly.type
_entity_poly.pdbx_seq_one_letter_code
_entity_poly.pdbx_strand_id
1 'polypeptide(L)'
;MGARGWHVARADHHKRVADFLQEEHPDWAAVALFYSAMMYIHSSLADESRLVKDERHPRKHTAKAGSEHGGRGTNQLVRDLYPNVHTQYISLFEMSRRTRYDIAQLGGEFAYKMLLRQWADIKKHCVGLNETRAIISSQQS
;
A
#
# COMPACT_ATOMS: atom_id res chain seq x y z
N MET A 1 -17.50 9.38 6.58
CA MET A 1 -16.06 9.08 6.78
C MET A 1 -15.40 9.23 5.42
N GLY A 2 -14.54 10.23 5.22
CA GLY A 2 -13.89 10.47 3.93
C GLY A 2 -12.93 9.35 3.51
N ALA A 3 -12.51 9.34 2.25
CA ALA A 3 -11.72 8.23 1.68
C ALA A 3 -10.42 7.94 2.43
N ARG A 4 -9.68 8.98 2.89
CA ARG A 4 -8.48 8.80 3.71
C ARG A 4 -8.76 7.93 4.93
N GLY A 5 -9.80 8.27 5.71
CA GLY A 5 -10.17 7.53 6.91
C GLY A 5 -10.59 6.09 6.60
N TRP A 6 -11.34 5.90 5.51
CA TRP A 6 -11.72 4.57 5.05
C TRP A 6 -10.51 3.70 4.69
N HIS A 7 -9.53 4.26 3.96
CA HIS A 7 -8.30 3.56 3.61
C HIS A 7 -7.45 3.22 4.84
N VAL A 8 -7.33 4.13 5.81
CA VAL A 8 -6.63 3.84 7.08
C VAL A 8 -7.30 2.68 7.81
N ALA A 9 -8.63 2.71 7.98
CA ALA A 9 -9.36 1.63 8.63
C ALA A 9 -9.18 0.28 7.92
N ARG A 10 -9.16 0.30 6.58
CA ARG A 10 -8.92 -0.89 5.76
C ARG A 10 -7.47 -1.39 5.86
N ALA A 11 -6.50 -0.47 5.95
CA ALA A 11 -5.10 -0.81 6.17
C ALA A 11 -4.93 -1.54 7.52
N ASP A 12 -5.55 -1.02 8.58
CA ASP A 12 -5.50 -1.63 9.91
C ASP A 12 -6.19 -2.99 9.94
N HIS A 13 -7.31 -3.16 9.23
CA HIS A 13 -7.96 -4.45 9.07
C HIS A 13 -7.03 -5.47 8.40
N HIS A 14 -6.42 -5.13 7.27
CA HIS A 14 -5.49 -6.02 6.58
C HIS A 14 -4.26 -6.37 7.43
N LYS A 15 -3.77 -5.43 8.27
CA LYS A 15 -2.68 -5.72 9.21
C LYS A 15 -3.11 -6.76 10.26
N ARG A 16 -4.31 -6.64 10.83
CA ARG A 16 -4.85 -7.65 11.76
C ARG A 16 -4.98 -9.03 11.11
N VAL A 17 -5.41 -9.08 9.85
CA VAL A 17 -5.46 -10.33 9.08
C VAL A 17 -4.05 -10.90 8.87
N ALA A 18 -3.07 -10.07 8.54
CA ALA A 18 -1.69 -10.51 8.41
C ALA A 18 -1.14 -11.08 9.73
N ASP A 19 -1.42 -10.42 10.85
CA ASP A 19 -0.99 -10.86 12.18
C ASP A 19 -1.64 -12.19 12.58
N PHE A 20 -2.91 -12.38 12.25
CA PHE A 20 -3.62 -13.63 12.49
C PHE A 20 -3.03 -14.80 11.67
N LEU A 21 -2.63 -14.54 10.42
CA LEU A 21 -2.18 -15.58 9.50
C LEU A 21 -0.70 -15.95 9.65
N GLN A 22 0.12 -15.12 10.27
CA GLN A 22 1.59 -15.24 10.17
C GLN A 22 2.17 -16.58 10.63
N GLU A 23 1.55 -17.23 11.62
CA GLU A 23 2.08 -18.46 12.21
C GLU A 23 1.76 -19.69 11.36
N GLU A 24 0.52 -19.79 10.87
CA GLU A 24 0.04 -20.98 10.13
C GLU A 24 0.12 -20.80 8.60
N HIS A 25 0.00 -19.56 8.12
CA HIS A 25 -0.13 -19.21 6.71
C HIS A 25 0.73 -17.97 6.35
N PRO A 26 2.07 -18.05 6.49
CA PRO A 26 2.96 -16.90 6.30
C PRO A 26 2.92 -16.30 4.88
N ASP A 27 2.52 -17.08 3.88
CA ASP A 27 2.30 -16.63 2.49
C ASP A 27 1.11 -15.70 2.36
N TRP A 28 -0.02 -16.11 2.92
CA TRP A 28 -1.23 -15.31 2.97
C TRP A 28 -1.06 -14.11 3.92
N ALA A 29 -0.28 -14.25 4.98
CA ALA A 29 0.12 -13.15 5.84
C ALA A 29 0.88 -12.08 5.06
N ALA A 30 1.85 -12.47 4.22
CA ALA A 30 2.59 -11.53 3.37
C ALA A 30 1.69 -10.82 2.34
N VAL A 31 0.71 -11.53 1.78
CA VAL A 31 -0.30 -10.93 0.89
C VAL A 31 -1.14 -9.90 1.64
N ALA A 32 -1.67 -10.25 2.80
CA ALA A 32 -2.46 -9.33 3.63
C ALA A 32 -1.62 -8.11 4.06
N LEU A 33 -0.35 -8.31 4.40
CA LEU A 33 0.58 -7.24 4.78
C LEU A 33 0.81 -6.25 3.63
N PHE A 34 0.97 -6.74 2.40
CA PHE A 34 1.01 -5.89 1.21
C PHE A 34 -0.27 -5.07 1.04
N TYR A 35 -1.45 -5.69 1.15
CA TYR A 35 -2.72 -4.96 1.03
C TYR A 35 -2.88 -3.90 2.15
N SER A 36 -2.34 -4.15 3.34
CA SER A 36 -2.25 -3.13 4.39
C SER A 36 -1.38 -1.94 3.96
N ALA A 37 -0.16 -2.20 3.48
CA ALA A 37 0.74 -1.15 2.99
C ALA A 37 0.11 -0.33 1.84
N MET A 38 -0.51 -1.02 0.88
CA MET A 38 -1.19 -0.38 -0.24
C MET A 38 -2.34 0.54 0.22
N MET A 39 -3.10 0.15 1.23
CA MET A 39 -4.16 1.00 1.77
C MET A 39 -3.60 2.23 2.47
N TYR A 40 -2.44 2.16 3.14
CA TYR A 40 -1.78 3.38 3.62
C TYR A 40 -1.32 4.28 2.48
N ILE A 41 -0.75 3.72 1.40
CA ILE A 41 -0.42 4.50 0.19
C ILE A 41 -1.68 5.21 -0.33
N HIS A 42 -2.78 4.48 -0.52
CA HIS A 42 -4.05 5.03 -1.01
C HIS A 42 -4.60 6.12 -0.07
N SER A 43 -4.46 5.95 1.25
CA SER A 43 -4.86 6.99 2.21
C SER A 43 -4.11 8.30 1.97
N SER A 44 -2.82 8.23 1.63
CA SER A 44 -2.00 9.41 1.36
C SER A 44 -2.30 10.01 -0.02
N LEU A 45 -2.58 9.19 -1.03
CA LEU A 45 -2.94 9.66 -2.37
C LEU A 45 -4.31 10.37 -2.40
N ALA A 46 -5.26 9.94 -1.56
CA ALA A 46 -6.64 10.43 -1.55
C ALA A 46 -6.75 11.96 -1.50
N ASP A 47 -5.84 12.63 -0.81
CA ASP A 47 -5.81 14.09 -0.67
C ASP A 47 -4.59 14.76 -1.33
N GLU A 48 -3.80 14.05 -2.14
CA GLU A 48 -2.69 14.66 -2.88
C GLU A 48 -3.24 15.61 -3.95
N SER A 49 -3.11 16.92 -3.67
CA SER A 49 -3.71 17.99 -4.47
C SER A 49 -3.18 18.06 -5.90
N ARG A 50 -1.94 17.62 -6.13
CA ARG A 50 -1.29 17.60 -7.45
C ARG A 50 -1.78 16.47 -8.37
N LEU A 51 -2.48 15.47 -7.82
CA LEU A 51 -3.01 14.37 -8.61
C LEU A 51 -4.39 14.70 -9.15
N VAL A 52 -4.68 14.17 -10.35
CA VAL A 52 -6.04 14.13 -10.89
C VAL A 52 -6.90 13.12 -10.13
N LYS A 53 -8.22 13.25 -10.22
CA LYS A 53 -9.18 12.44 -9.45
C LYS A 53 -8.89 10.93 -9.50
N ASP A 54 -8.63 10.38 -10.68
CA ASP A 54 -8.44 8.93 -10.82
C ASP A 54 -7.12 8.43 -10.20
N GLU A 55 -6.07 9.26 -10.21
CA GLU A 55 -4.78 8.90 -9.60
C GLU A 55 -4.79 9.01 -8.07
N ARG A 56 -5.77 9.72 -7.49
CA ARG A 56 -6.03 9.69 -6.05
C ARG A 56 -6.67 8.38 -5.61
N HIS A 57 -7.25 7.62 -6.54
CA HIS A 57 -7.98 6.37 -6.31
C HIS A 57 -7.56 5.28 -7.32
N PRO A 58 -6.26 4.94 -7.39
CA PRO A 58 -5.75 4.06 -8.44
C PRO A 58 -6.36 2.65 -8.32
N ARG A 59 -6.88 2.14 -9.44
CA ARG A 59 -7.57 0.84 -9.50
C ARG A 59 -6.67 -0.34 -9.86
N LYS A 60 -5.43 -0.06 -10.28
CA LYS A 60 -4.47 -1.04 -10.78
C LYS A 60 -3.14 -0.86 -10.07
N HIS A 61 -2.42 -1.95 -9.84
CA HIS A 61 -1.05 -1.90 -9.32
C HIS A 61 -0.09 -1.29 -10.36
N THR A 62 -0.25 -1.70 -11.62
CA THR A 62 0.54 -1.20 -12.75
C THR A 62 -0.39 -0.81 -13.90
N ALA A 63 -0.26 0.42 -14.37
CA ALA A 63 -0.95 0.91 -15.56
C ALA A 63 -0.13 2.02 -16.22
N LYS A 64 -0.25 2.15 -17.54
CA LYS A 64 0.29 3.30 -18.28
C LYS A 64 -0.48 4.56 -17.88
N ALA A 65 0.17 5.71 -17.93
CA ALA A 65 -0.50 7.00 -17.80
C ALA A 65 -1.48 7.18 -18.97
N GLY A 66 -2.64 7.79 -18.70
CA GLY A 66 -3.70 8.00 -19.69
C GLY A 66 -5.09 7.92 -19.07
N SER A 67 -6.02 8.72 -19.57
CA SER A 67 -7.42 8.70 -19.10
C SER A 67 -8.12 7.39 -19.49
N GLU A 68 -7.73 6.78 -20.61
CA GLU A 68 -8.16 5.47 -21.08
C GLU A 68 -7.79 4.32 -20.13
N HIS A 69 -6.86 4.56 -19.21
CA HIS A 69 -6.42 3.59 -18.21
C HIS A 69 -6.88 3.90 -16.79
N GLY A 70 -7.58 5.02 -16.59
CA GLY A 70 -7.93 5.54 -15.28
C GLY A 70 -6.72 6.07 -14.50
N GLY A 71 -5.73 6.64 -15.20
CA GLY A 71 -4.49 7.16 -14.62
C GLY A 71 -3.41 6.11 -14.35
N ARG A 72 -2.31 6.56 -13.75
CA ARG A 72 -1.18 5.70 -13.37
C ARG A 72 -1.57 4.64 -12.33
N GLY A 73 -0.91 3.49 -12.41
CA GLY A 73 -1.00 2.46 -11.37
C GLY A 73 -0.31 2.86 -10.08
N THR A 74 -0.65 2.20 -8.97
CA THR A 74 -0.07 2.50 -7.64
C THR A 74 1.46 2.40 -7.65
N ASN A 75 2.05 1.43 -8.35
CA ASN A 75 3.50 1.26 -8.43
C ASN A 75 4.18 2.49 -9.07
N GLN A 76 3.60 3.03 -10.14
CA GLN A 76 4.11 4.24 -10.79
C GLN A 76 3.97 5.46 -9.87
N LEU A 77 2.81 5.62 -9.23
CA LEU A 77 2.56 6.73 -8.30
C LEU A 77 3.53 6.71 -7.11
N VAL A 78 3.77 5.55 -6.51
CA VAL A 78 4.70 5.40 -5.38
C VAL A 78 6.12 5.73 -5.79
N ARG A 79 6.57 5.23 -6.94
CA ARG A 79 7.91 5.55 -7.48
C ARG A 79 8.09 7.06 -7.66
N ASP A 80 7.10 7.72 -8.25
CA ASP A 80 7.21 9.12 -8.64
C ASP A 80 7.01 10.08 -7.45
N LEU A 81 6.14 9.74 -6.49
CA LEU A 81 5.76 10.63 -5.38
C LEU A 81 6.45 10.29 -4.05
N TYR A 82 6.75 9.03 -3.80
CA TYR A 82 7.21 8.53 -2.50
C TYR A 82 8.54 7.76 -2.63
N PRO A 83 9.60 8.38 -3.21
CA PRO A 83 10.86 7.69 -3.47
C PRO A 83 11.50 7.08 -2.22
N ASN A 84 11.26 7.68 -1.05
CA ASN A 84 11.79 7.21 0.24
C ASN A 84 11.25 5.84 0.69
N VAL A 85 10.07 5.44 0.19
CA VAL A 85 9.44 4.16 0.55
C VAL A 85 9.15 3.28 -0.67
N HIS A 86 9.59 3.70 -1.86
CA HIS A 86 9.33 2.98 -3.11
C HIS A 86 9.91 1.57 -3.10
N THR A 87 11.16 1.41 -2.67
CA THR A 87 11.82 0.10 -2.62
C THR A 87 11.09 -0.86 -1.67
N GLN A 88 10.66 -0.36 -0.51
CA GLN A 88 9.89 -1.11 0.48
C GLN A 88 8.54 -1.54 -0.10
N TYR A 89 7.86 -0.64 -0.80
CA TYR A 89 6.56 -0.93 -1.41
C TYR A 89 6.66 -1.96 -2.53
N ILE A 90 7.63 -1.82 -3.44
CA ILE A 90 7.85 -2.79 -4.52
C ILE A 90 8.28 -4.15 -3.97
N SER A 91 9.12 -4.18 -2.94
CA SER A 91 9.49 -5.42 -2.25
C SER A 91 8.26 -6.16 -1.72
N LEU A 92 7.34 -5.47 -1.02
CA LEU A 92 6.08 -6.05 -0.55
C LEU A 92 5.17 -6.50 -1.70
N PHE A 93 5.07 -5.71 -2.77
CA PHE A 93 4.27 -6.05 -3.94
C PHE A 93 4.78 -7.33 -4.61
N GLU A 94 6.07 -7.41 -4.91
CA GLU A 94 6.66 -8.60 -5.53
C GLU A 94 6.55 -9.82 -4.62
N MET A 95 6.74 -9.66 -3.30
CA MET A 95 6.52 -10.75 -2.36
C MET A 95 5.07 -11.23 -2.37
N SER A 96 4.07 -10.34 -2.33
CA SER A 96 2.64 -10.75 -2.41
C SER A 96 2.26 -11.48 -3.71
N ARG A 97 3.08 -11.33 -4.76
CA ARG A 97 2.91 -12.07 -6.02
C ARG A 97 3.61 -13.41 -5.95
N ARG A 98 4.85 -13.43 -5.47
CA ARG A 98 5.71 -14.62 -5.41
C ARG A 98 5.28 -15.61 -4.33
N THR A 99 4.77 -15.17 -3.18
CA THR A 99 4.40 -16.07 -2.07
C THR A 99 3.29 -17.04 -2.44
N ARG A 100 2.43 -16.67 -3.41
CA ARG A 100 1.40 -17.55 -3.97
C ARG A 100 1.96 -18.75 -4.74
N TYR A 101 3.24 -18.72 -5.10
CA TYR A 101 3.88 -19.75 -5.91
C TYR A 101 5.12 -20.37 -5.21
N ASP A 102 5.92 -19.59 -4.46
CA ASP A 102 7.27 -20.00 -4.06
C ASP A 102 7.69 -19.66 -2.60
N ILE A 103 6.79 -19.47 -1.63
CA ILE A 103 7.21 -18.98 -0.29
C ILE A 103 8.26 -19.88 0.41
N ALA A 104 8.19 -21.20 0.19
CA ALA A 104 9.13 -22.15 0.79
C ALA A 104 10.59 -21.88 0.37
N GLN A 105 10.81 -21.24 -0.78
CA GLN A 105 12.14 -20.89 -1.30
C GLN A 105 12.61 -19.49 -0.84
N LEU A 106 11.74 -18.69 -0.22
CA LEU A 106 12.01 -17.27 0.06
C LEU A 106 12.62 -17.00 1.45
N GLY A 107 13.03 -18.04 2.18
CA GLY A 107 13.76 -17.88 3.45
C GLY A 107 12.90 -17.79 4.71
N GLY A 108 11.63 -18.22 4.65
CA GLY A 108 10.77 -18.45 5.82
C GLY A 108 10.56 -17.22 6.72
N GLU A 109 10.73 -17.40 8.03
CA GLU A 109 10.43 -16.41 9.09
C GLU A 109 11.24 -15.09 8.95
N PHE A 110 12.50 -15.18 8.51
CA PHE A 110 13.36 -14.00 8.39
C PHE A 110 12.84 -13.03 7.32
N ALA A 111 12.34 -13.57 6.20
CA ALA A 111 11.75 -12.76 5.14
C ALA A 111 10.53 -11.98 5.63
N TYR A 112 9.67 -12.60 6.45
CA TYR A 112 8.49 -11.93 6.98
C TYR A 112 8.84 -10.77 7.94
N LYS A 113 9.84 -10.94 8.82
CA LYS A 113 10.32 -9.86 9.70
C LYS A 113 10.82 -8.64 8.92
N MET A 114 11.52 -8.87 7.80
CA MET A 114 11.93 -7.80 6.91
C MET A 114 10.71 -7.10 6.27
N LEU A 115 9.72 -7.86 5.81
CA LEU A 115 8.48 -7.29 5.25
C LEU A 115 7.71 -6.45 6.29
N LEU A 116 7.67 -6.86 7.55
CA LEU A 116 7.08 -6.06 8.63
C LEU A 116 7.80 -4.72 8.81
N ARG A 117 9.14 -4.71 8.74
CA ARG A 117 9.89 -3.46 8.82
C ARG A 117 9.58 -2.54 7.63
N GLN A 118 9.58 -3.09 6.42
CA GLN A 118 9.23 -2.36 5.19
C GLN A 118 7.80 -1.78 5.26
N TRP A 119 6.85 -2.55 5.77
CA TRP A 119 5.48 -2.09 6.02
C TRP A 119 5.44 -0.94 7.04
N ALA A 120 6.21 -1.04 8.13
CA ALA A 120 6.24 -0.02 9.18
C ALA A 120 6.79 1.32 8.64
N ASP A 121 7.82 1.27 7.79
CA ASP A 121 8.38 2.46 7.14
C ASP A 121 7.34 3.13 6.21
N ILE A 122 6.59 2.35 5.43
CA ILE A 122 5.48 2.85 4.59
C ILE A 122 4.38 3.47 5.45
N LYS A 123 3.94 2.77 6.50
CA LYS A 123 2.92 3.28 7.42
C LYS A 123 3.35 4.63 8.00
N LYS A 124 4.57 4.70 8.54
CA LYS A 124 5.12 5.93 9.12
C LYS A 124 5.12 7.07 8.10
N HIS A 125 5.57 6.82 6.87
CA HIS A 125 5.57 7.80 5.80
C HIS A 125 4.17 8.32 5.49
N CYS A 126 3.22 7.43 5.22
CA CYS A 126 1.85 7.81 4.85
C CYS A 126 1.09 8.50 5.98
N VAL A 127 1.24 8.04 7.22
CA VAL A 127 0.62 8.67 8.38
C VAL A 127 1.17 10.08 8.58
N GLY A 128 2.49 10.28 8.50
CA GLY A 128 3.08 11.62 8.60
C GLY A 128 2.63 12.57 7.49
N LEU A 129 2.44 12.06 6.27
CA LEU A 129 1.83 12.86 5.19
C LEU A 129 0.36 13.21 5.50
N ASN A 130 -0.41 12.27 6.03
CA ASN A 130 -1.81 12.48 6.38
C ASN A 130 -1.97 13.52 7.49
N GLU A 131 -1.07 13.57 8.46
CA GLU A 131 -1.10 14.56 9.55
C GLU A 131 -0.87 16.00 9.06
N THR A 132 -0.06 16.15 8.00
CA THR A 132 0.36 17.47 7.49
C THR A 132 -0.44 17.93 6.28
N ARG A 133 -1.10 17.02 5.55
CA ARG A 133 -1.83 17.32 4.31
C ARG A 133 -3.30 17.65 4.59
N ALA A 134 -3.73 18.82 4.15
CA ALA A 134 -5.12 19.25 4.21
C ALA A 134 -6.04 18.25 3.48
N ILE A 135 -7.24 18.03 4.03
CA ILE A 135 -8.29 17.26 3.38
C ILE A 135 -8.87 18.11 2.26
N ILE A 136 -8.90 17.58 1.04
CA ILE A 136 -9.46 18.31 -0.11
C ILE A 136 -10.98 18.20 -0.13
N SER A 137 -11.65 19.25 -0.61
CA SER A 137 -13.13 19.34 -0.59
C SER A 137 -13.83 18.17 -1.29
N SER A 138 -13.23 17.61 -2.35
CA SER A 138 -13.79 16.45 -3.06
C SER A 138 -13.82 15.15 -2.24
N GLN A 139 -13.20 15.12 -1.05
CA GLN A 139 -13.18 13.98 -0.13
C GLN A 139 -14.04 14.21 1.12
N GLN A 140 -14.70 15.38 1.23
CA GLN A 140 -15.66 15.69 2.27
C GLN A 140 -17.04 15.16 1.86
N SER A 141 -17.30 13.89 2.15
CA SER A 141 -18.61 13.25 2.04
C SER A 141 -19.14 12.88 3.42
#